data_AF-H0FSW3-F1
#
_entry.id   AF-H0FSW3-F1
#
_cell.length_a   1.000
_cell.length_b   1.000
_cell.length_c   1.000
_cell.angle_alpha   90.00
_cell.angle_beta   90.00
_cell.angle_gamma   90.00
#
_symmetry.space_group_name_H-M   'P 1'
#
loop_
_entity.id
_entity.type
_entity.pdbx_description
1 polymer ?
#
loop_
_entity_poly.entity_id
_entity_poly.type
_entity_poly.pdbx_seq_one_letter_code
_entity_poly.pdbx_strand_id
1 'polypeptide(L)'
;MSDLWNAVRDEYGGAGVAKRPTWAEVLEIARQPEGNTNIEELLSRCKTAEGFEQGENQTKIQRFIADAECIIRTKVDFLDPSETLPLHEGFLRKLGRRSTRRERLKLFTTNYDRCFEHAAQRAGFVVMDGFTMAQPAIFEPMHFSYDVVRRGPNADAPDYIENLFQLYKIHGSIDWELNETTKQIVKKEKTEKPLLIYPRNTKYELAFAQPYLEMISSFQAALRANDTALLVIGFGFNDNHLAEPILAAIETNLSLKVVVISPGIEAQSATNPHLKKIAGLIDQGDARLAMLAASFEDLVPIIPDIAAQTDFERHIERVRAVRER
;
A
#
# COMPACT_ATOMS: atom_id res chain seq x y z
N MET A 1 -7.29 9.83 7.03
CA MET A 1 -7.08 11.00 6.13
C MET A 1 -7.17 12.34 6.86
N SER A 2 -8.05 12.52 7.85
CA SER A 2 -8.05 13.70 8.75
C SER A 2 -6.69 13.96 9.41
N ASP A 3 -5.95 12.89 9.74
CA ASP A 3 -4.65 13.01 10.42
C ASP A 3 -3.57 13.61 9.53
N LEU A 4 -3.56 13.30 8.24
CA LEU A 4 -2.61 13.90 7.28
C LEU A 4 -2.94 15.37 7.02
N TRP A 5 -4.22 15.72 6.91
CA TRP A 5 -4.65 17.13 6.82
C TRP A 5 -4.17 17.92 8.04
N ASN A 6 -4.45 17.43 9.24
CA ASN A 6 -4.06 18.08 10.49
C ASN A 6 -2.53 18.13 10.62
N ALA A 7 -1.82 17.04 10.32
CA ALA A 7 -0.36 17.00 10.36
C ALA A 7 0.27 18.04 9.43
N VAL A 8 -0.17 18.11 8.16
CA VAL A 8 0.34 19.09 7.21
C VAL A 8 -0.04 20.50 7.67
N ARG A 9 -1.27 20.76 8.09
CA ARG A 9 -1.69 22.08 8.59
C ARG A 9 -0.86 22.55 9.79
N ASP A 10 -0.71 21.69 10.78
CA ASP A 10 -0.12 22.03 12.08
C ASP A 10 1.41 22.16 11.96
N GLU A 11 2.09 21.25 11.24
CA GLU A 11 3.54 21.35 11.01
C GLU A 11 3.92 22.43 9.99
N TYR A 12 3.03 22.73 9.03
CA TYR A 12 3.23 23.86 8.13
C TYR A 12 3.07 25.20 8.85
N GLY A 13 2.11 25.28 9.79
CA GLY A 13 1.84 26.44 10.64
C GLY A 13 2.88 26.68 11.75
N GLY A 14 3.73 25.71 12.07
CA GLY A 14 4.80 25.81 13.05
C GLY A 14 5.97 26.70 12.58
N ALA A 15 6.09 27.88 13.19
CA ALA A 15 7.21 28.83 13.24
C ALA A 15 8.21 28.92 12.05
N GLY A 16 8.11 30.02 11.30
CA GLY A 16 9.26 30.93 11.11
C GLY A 16 10.32 30.60 10.05
N VAL A 17 10.01 29.85 8.99
CA VAL A 17 10.92 29.77 7.83
C VAL A 17 10.69 30.98 6.92
N ALA A 18 11.70 31.82 6.76
CA ALA A 18 11.63 32.99 5.89
C ALA A 18 11.17 32.60 4.46
N LYS A 19 10.17 33.32 3.91
CA LYS A 19 9.54 33.11 2.59
C LYS A 19 8.56 31.92 2.45
N ARG A 20 8.12 31.27 3.53
CA ARG A 20 7.02 30.30 3.48
C ARG A 20 5.67 31.04 3.43
N PRO A 21 4.74 30.73 2.48
CA PRO A 21 3.40 31.31 2.51
C PRO A 21 2.63 30.80 3.72
N THR A 22 1.68 31.58 4.22
CA THR A 22 0.80 31.17 5.30
C THR A 22 -0.23 30.16 4.82
N TRP A 23 -0.79 29.36 5.74
CA TRP A 23 -1.85 28.40 5.40
C TRP A 23 -3.06 29.08 4.73
N ALA A 24 -3.43 30.29 5.20
CA ALA A 24 -4.50 31.08 4.61
C ALA A 24 -4.18 31.51 3.16
N GLU A 25 -2.97 32.00 2.90
CA GLU A 25 -2.54 32.34 1.53
C GLU A 25 -2.57 31.12 0.61
N VAL A 26 -2.16 29.93 1.10
CA VAL A 26 -2.22 28.69 0.30
C VAL A 26 -3.66 28.32 -0.04
N LEU A 27 -4.58 28.37 0.92
CA LEU A 27 -6.00 28.08 0.69
C LEU A 27 -6.63 29.08 -0.30
N GLU A 28 -6.26 30.35 -0.22
CA GLU A 28 -6.72 31.40 -1.13
C GLU A 28 -6.22 31.19 -2.56
N ILE A 29 -4.91 30.97 -2.73
CA ILE A 29 -4.30 30.72 -4.05
C ILE A 29 -4.86 29.42 -4.66
N ALA A 30 -5.00 28.36 -3.86
CA ALA A 30 -5.58 27.09 -4.30
C ALA A 30 -7.11 27.16 -4.48
N ARG A 31 -7.78 28.24 -4.06
CA ARG A 31 -9.25 28.40 -4.08
C ARG A 31 -9.95 27.19 -3.44
N GLN A 32 -9.46 26.76 -2.28
CA GLN A 32 -10.04 25.62 -1.56
C GLN A 32 -11.36 26.05 -0.90
N PRO A 33 -12.46 25.29 -1.07
CA PRO A 33 -13.74 25.60 -0.42
C PRO A 33 -13.63 25.59 1.11
N GLU A 34 -14.26 26.56 1.78
CA GLU A 34 -14.32 26.61 3.24
C GLU A 34 -14.97 25.34 3.81
N GLY A 35 -14.35 24.76 4.84
CA GLY A 35 -14.83 23.53 5.49
C GLY A 35 -14.39 22.22 4.84
N ASN A 36 -13.74 22.25 3.67
CA ASN A 36 -13.22 21.02 3.03
C ASN A 36 -11.83 20.66 3.58
N THR A 37 -11.77 19.66 4.46
CA THR A 37 -10.53 19.15 5.08
C THR A 37 -9.91 17.97 4.32
N ASN A 38 -10.20 17.82 3.03
CA ASN A 38 -9.59 16.79 2.21
C ASN A 38 -8.22 17.25 1.69
N ILE A 39 -7.15 16.65 2.22
CA ILE A 39 -5.77 16.95 1.81
C ILE A 39 -5.53 16.60 0.34
N GLU A 40 -6.23 15.60 -0.20
CA GLU A 40 -6.06 15.23 -1.61
C GLU A 40 -6.53 16.32 -2.53
N GLU A 41 -7.71 16.87 -2.23
CA GLU A 41 -8.32 17.93 -3.00
C GLU A 41 -7.46 19.21 -2.93
N LEU A 42 -6.93 19.54 -1.75
CA LEU A 42 -6.03 20.68 -1.58
C LEU A 42 -4.75 20.51 -2.41
N LEU A 43 -4.06 19.38 -2.29
CA LEU A 43 -2.83 19.13 -3.06
C LEU A 43 -3.10 19.12 -4.58
N SER A 44 -4.28 18.66 -5.00
CA SER A 44 -4.72 18.69 -6.40
C SER A 44 -4.89 20.12 -6.90
N ARG A 45 -5.61 20.94 -6.14
CA ARG A 45 -5.82 22.35 -6.47
C ARG A 45 -4.54 23.15 -6.46
N CYS A 46 -3.64 22.88 -5.52
CA CYS A 46 -2.30 23.48 -5.52
C CYS A 46 -1.55 23.13 -6.81
N LYS A 47 -1.59 21.87 -7.27
CA LYS A 47 -0.92 21.48 -8.52
C LYS A 47 -1.54 22.14 -9.75
N THR A 48 -2.87 22.25 -9.77
CA THR A 48 -3.58 23.00 -10.82
C THR A 48 -3.17 24.47 -10.79
N ALA A 49 -3.17 25.11 -9.62
CA ALA A 49 -2.76 26.50 -9.45
C ALA A 49 -1.31 26.73 -9.89
N GLU A 50 -0.38 25.81 -9.63
CA GLU A 50 1.00 25.89 -10.11
C GLU A 50 1.11 26.04 -11.65
N GLY A 51 0.19 25.43 -12.40
CA GLY A 51 0.17 25.51 -13.85
C GLY A 51 -0.44 26.80 -14.42
N PHE A 52 -1.27 27.51 -13.64
CA PHE A 52 -1.99 28.72 -14.08
C PHE A 52 -1.46 30.02 -13.47
N GLU A 53 -0.94 29.97 -12.24
CA GLU A 53 -0.40 31.12 -11.52
C GLU A 53 0.99 31.49 -12.06
N GLN A 54 1.33 32.78 -11.99
CA GLN A 54 2.64 33.29 -12.41
C GLN A 54 3.31 34.09 -11.29
N GLY A 55 4.63 34.20 -11.34
CA GLY A 55 5.41 35.03 -10.43
C GLY A 55 5.46 34.47 -9.00
N GLU A 56 5.17 35.33 -8.02
CA GLU A 56 5.35 35.02 -6.59
C GLU A 56 4.38 33.92 -6.10
N ASN A 57 3.12 33.93 -6.57
CA ASN A 57 2.12 32.93 -6.21
C ASN A 57 2.51 31.51 -6.62
N GLN A 58 3.09 31.37 -7.81
CA GLN A 58 3.59 30.09 -8.30
C GLN A 58 4.72 29.54 -7.40
N THR A 59 5.66 30.41 -7.03
CA THR A 59 6.79 30.03 -6.15
C THR A 59 6.29 29.65 -4.75
N LYS A 60 5.30 30.37 -4.22
CA LYS A 60 4.63 30.07 -2.94
C LYS A 60 3.99 28.69 -2.96
N ILE A 61 3.22 28.36 -4.00
CA ILE A 61 2.56 27.05 -4.15
C ILE A 61 3.58 25.92 -4.35
N GLN A 62 4.62 26.13 -5.16
CA GLN A 62 5.70 25.15 -5.32
C GLN A 62 6.37 24.83 -3.99
N ARG A 63 6.63 25.86 -3.20
CA ARG A 63 7.20 25.69 -1.86
C ARG A 63 6.26 24.93 -0.94
N PHE A 64 4.97 25.25 -0.95
CA PHE A 64 3.97 24.51 -0.18
C PHE A 64 3.92 23.03 -0.57
N ILE A 65 3.88 22.71 -1.86
CA ILE A 65 3.85 21.32 -2.34
C ILE A 65 5.09 20.56 -1.86
N ALA A 66 6.28 21.12 -2.04
CA ALA A 66 7.53 20.49 -1.60
C ALA A 66 7.57 20.28 -0.07
N ASP A 67 7.09 21.25 0.70
CA ASP A 67 7.03 21.16 2.16
C ASP A 67 5.99 20.12 2.61
N ALA A 68 4.81 20.07 1.97
CA ALA A 68 3.77 19.09 2.27
C ALA A 68 4.22 17.67 1.94
N GLU A 69 4.86 17.45 0.79
CA GLU A 69 5.45 16.16 0.42
C GLU A 69 6.53 15.73 1.41
N CYS A 70 7.38 16.66 1.87
CA CYS A 70 8.38 16.43 2.90
C CYS A 70 7.74 15.99 4.23
N ILE A 71 6.71 16.71 4.70
CA ILE A 71 5.97 16.37 5.93
C ILE A 71 5.33 14.99 5.81
N ILE A 72 4.65 14.71 4.69
CA ILE A 72 4.03 13.41 4.44
C ILE A 72 5.09 12.32 4.52
N ARG A 73 6.21 12.45 3.80
CA ARG A 73 7.33 11.51 3.82
C ARG A 73 7.82 11.24 5.25
N THR A 74 8.06 12.30 6.03
CA THR A 74 8.53 12.16 7.43
C THR A 74 7.51 11.44 8.31
N LYS A 75 6.21 11.63 8.08
CA LYS A 75 5.15 10.93 8.83
C LYS A 75 5.04 9.46 8.47
N VAL A 76 5.29 9.09 7.21
CA VAL A 76 5.17 7.70 6.75
C VAL A 76 6.45 6.89 6.95
N ASP A 77 7.61 7.54 7.07
CA ASP A 77 8.88 6.93 7.43
C ASP A 77 9.07 6.89 8.96
N PHE A 78 8.14 6.22 9.65
CA PHE A 78 8.09 6.16 11.12
C PHE A 78 8.75 4.90 11.71
N LEU A 79 9.14 3.94 10.88
CA LEU A 79 9.64 2.64 11.34
C LEU A 79 11.13 2.73 11.71
N ASP A 80 11.44 2.35 12.95
CA ASP A 80 12.82 2.07 13.35
C ASP A 80 13.24 0.65 12.93
N PRO A 81 14.50 0.40 12.52
CA PRO A 81 14.98 -0.94 12.18
C PRO A 81 14.80 -2.00 13.29
N SER A 82 14.70 -1.59 14.55
CA SER A 82 14.47 -2.49 15.69
C SER A 82 12.99 -2.70 16.02
N GLU A 83 12.08 -1.92 15.41
CA GLU A 83 10.65 -1.94 15.71
C GLU A 83 10.04 -3.33 15.45
N THR A 84 9.15 -3.76 16.32
CA THR A 84 8.43 -5.03 16.16
C THR A 84 7.03 -4.78 15.60
N LEU A 85 6.60 -5.57 14.62
CA LEU A 85 5.27 -5.42 14.02
C LEU A 85 4.46 -6.72 14.19
N PRO A 86 4.10 -7.11 15.43
CA PRO A 86 3.56 -8.44 15.72
C PRO A 86 2.29 -8.78 14.93
N LEU A 87 1.44 -7.78 14.63
CA LEU A 87 0.24 -7.96 13.83
C LEU A 87 0.55 -8.21 12.34
N HIS A 88 1.47 -7.45 11.75
CA HIS A 88 1.88 -7.66 10.36
C HIS A 88 2.64 -8.99 10.21
N GLU A 89 3.53 -9.30 11.15
CA GLU A 89 4.23 -10.59 11.21
C GLU A 89 3.25 -11.75 11.37
N GLY A 90 2.26 -11.61 12.26
CA GLY A 90 1.20 -12.60 12.47
C GLY A 90 0.34 -12.79 11.22
N PHE A 91 -0.02 -11.71 10.54
CA PHE A 91 -0.74 -11.75 9.28
C PHE A 91 0.02 -12.54 8.21
N LEU A 92 1.31 -12.24 8.00
CA LEU A 92 2.16 -12.96 7.05
C LEU A 92 2.31 -14.44 7.43
N ARG A 93 2.50 -14.75 8.73
CA ARG A 93 2.56 -16.14 9.20
C ARG A 93 1.28 -16.92 8.91
N LYS A 94 0.11 -16.29 9.07
CA LYS A 94 -1.21 -16.92 8.86
C LYS A 94 -1.60 -17.08 7.40
N LEU A 95 -1.35 -16.05 6.58
CA LEU A 95 -1.83 -16.00 5.19
C LEU A 95 -0.74 -16.12 4.13
N GLY A 96 0.47 -15.64 4.42
CA GLY A 96 1.60 -15.71 3.47
C GLY A 96 2.17 -17.12 3.38
N ARG A 97 2.19 -17.86 4.49
CA ARG A 97 2.64 -19.25 4.53
C ARG A 97 1.57 -20.17 3.96
N ARG A 98 1.74 -20.58 2.70
CA ARG A 98 0.77 -21.44 2.00
C ARG A 98 1.50 -22.58 1.29
N SER A 99 0.75 -23.65 1.01
CA SER A 99 1.24 -24.76 0.18
C SER A 99 1.76 -24.24 -1.16
N THR A 100 2.95 -24.71 -1.54
CA THR A 100 3.61 -24.40 -2.82
C THR A 100 2.87 -24.93 -4.05
N ARG A 101 1.83 -25.77 -3.85
CA ARG A 101 0.92 -26.24 -4.90
C ARG A 101 -0.20 -25.24 -5.23
N ARG A 102 -0.35 -24.18 -4.42
CA ARG A 102 -1.32 -23.11 -4.63
C ARG A 102 -0.59 -21.85 -5.09
N GLU A 103 -1.33 -20.93 -5.69
CA GLU A 103 -0.79 -19.60 -5.95
C GLU A 103 -0.30 -18.93 -4.65
N ARG A 104 0.79 -18.17 -4.79
CA ARG A 104 1.36 -17.34 -3.73
C ARG A 104 0.34 -16.29 -3.26
N LEU A 105 0.44 -15.89 -2.00
CA LEU A 105 -0.32 -14.73 -1.53
C LEU A 105 0.10 -13.50 -2.33
N LYS A 106 -0.87 -12.79 -2.91
CA LYS A 106 -0.67 -11.50 -3.56
C LYS A 106 -1.20 -10.41 -2.64
N LEU A 107 -0.30 -9.61 -2.09
CA LEU A 107 -0.61 -8.51 -1.19
C LEU A 107 -0.57 -7.20 -1.97
N PHE A 108 -1.73 -6.61 -2.18
CA PHE A 108 -1.86 -5.29 -2.80
C PHE A 108 -2.07 -4.25 -1.71
N THR A 109 -1.29 -3.17 -1.72
CA THR A 109 -1.41 -2.10 -0.73
C THR A 109 -1.31 -0.72 -1.38
N THR A 110 -2.10 0.21 -0.84
CA THR A 110 -2.05 1.65 -1.12
C THR A 110 -1.11 2.38 -0.14
N ASN A 111 -0.60 1.67 0.88
CA ASN A 111 0.25 2.28 1.90
C ASN A 111 1.66 2.54 1.35
N TYR A 112 2.20 3.71 1.70
CA TYR A 112 3.55 4.14 1.31
C TYR A 112 4.64 3.59 2.23
N ASP A 113 4.30 3.29 3.49
CA ASP A 113 5.22 2.78 4.52
C ASP A 113 5.82 1.42 4.15
N ARG A 114 6.77 0.91 4.94
CA ARG A 114 7.43 -0.38 4.71
C ARG A 114 7.05 -1.46 5.73
N CYS A 115 5.85 -1.39 6.33
CA CYS A 115 5.45 -2.29 7.40
C CYS A 115 5.47 -3.78 7.00
N PHE A 116 5.01 -4.13 5.80
CA PHE A 116 5.01 -5.53 5.34
C PHE A 116 6.40 -6.03 4.97
N GLU A 117 7.26 -5.20 4.39
CA GLU A 117 8.64 -5.54 4.11
C GLU A 117 9.44 -5.78 5.40
N HIS A 118 9.26 -4.89 6.38
CA HIS A 118 9.87 -4.99 7.71
C HIS A 118 9.38 -6.24 8.44
N ALA A 119 8.07 -6.45 8.47
CA ALA A 119 7.47 -7.65 9.05
C ALA A 119 7.94 -8.93 8.34
N ALA A 120 8.10 -8.90 7.01
CA ALA A 120 8.60 -10.04 6.26
C ALA A 120 10.04 -10.39 6.64
N GLN A 121 10.93 -9.39 6.72
CA GLN A 121 12.31 -9.59 7.16
C GLN A 121 12.38 -10.22 8.57
N ARG A 122 11.55 -9.71 9.49
CA ARG A 122 11.45 -10.19 10.87
C ARG A 122 10.79 -11.56 10.99
N ALA A 123 9.81 -11.88 10.15
CA ALA A 123 9.16 -13.19 10.11
C ALA A 123 9.89 -14.21 9.22
N GLY A 124 10.98 -13.80 8.56
CA GLY A 124 11.77 -14.66 7.67
C GLY A 124 11.11 -14.95 6.32
N PHE A 125 10.20 -14.10 5.85
CA PHE A 125 9.58 -14.23 4.53
C PHE A 125 10.45 -13.65 3.42
N VAL A 126 10.34 -14.25 2.22
CA VAL A 126 10.83 -13.67 0.98
C VAL A 126 9.70 -12.85 0.34
N VAL A 127 10.03 -11.61 -0.03
CA VAL A 127 9.11 -10.67 -0.69
C VAL A 127 9.45 -10.61 -2.18
N MET A 128 8.48 -10.92 -3.03
CA MET A 128 8.57 -10.69 -4.47
C MET A 128 7.80 -9.42 -4.83
N ASP A 129 8.51 -8.31 -5.04
CA ASP A 129 7.90 -6.99 -5.30
C ASP A 129 8.29 -6.37 -6.64
N GLY A 130 8.77 -7.21 -7.56
CA GLY A 130 9.17 -6.77 -8.90
C GLY A 130 10.54 -6.11 -8.94
N PHE A 131 11.30 -6.09 -7.86
CA PHE A 131 12.71 -5.66 -7.88
C PHE A 131 13.67 -6.84 -7.97
N THR A 132 14.84 -6.60 -8.56
CA THR A 132 15.94 -7.56 -8.55
C THR A 132 16.39 -7.89 -7.13
N MET A 133 16.82 -9.13 -6.90
CA MET A 133 17.42 -9.55 -5.63
C MET A 133 18.90 -9.16 -5.49
N ALA A 134 19.38 -8.24 -6.33
CA ALA A 134 20.75 -7.73 -6.35
C ALA A 134 20.82 -6.35 -5.70
N GLN A 135 22.05 -5.85 -5.49
CA GLN A 135 22.27 -4.48 -5.01
C GLN A 135 23.02 -3.65 -6.07
N PRO A 136 22.49 -2.48 -6.48
CA PRO A 136 21.19 -1.93 -6.09
C PRO A 136 20.02 -2.74 -6.66
N ALA A 137 18.91 -2.80 -5.91
CA ALA A 137 17.70 -3.46 -6.37
C ALA A 137 16.99 -2.58 -7.41
N ILE A 138 16.76 -3.12 -8.62
CA ILE A 138 16.21 -2.41 -9.77
C ILE A 138 14.83 -2.98 -10.10
N PHE A 139 13.85 -2.11 -10.39
CA PHE A 139 12.51 -2.55 -10.78
C PHE A 139 12.51 -3.21 -12.17
N GLU A 140 12.11 -4.46 -12.20
CA GLU A 140 11.94 -5.28 -13.39
C GLU A 140 10.72 -6.20 -13.21
N PRO A 141 9.57 -5.90 -13.86
CA PRO A 141 8.31 -6.63 -13.71
C PRO A 141 8.41 -8.15 -13.76
N MET A 142 9.33 -8.68 -14.56
CA MET A 142 9.60 -10.11 -14.69
C MET A 142 9.88 -10.79 -13.33
N HIS A 143 10.41 -10.07 -12.35
CA HIS A 143 10.68 -10.62 -11.02
C HIS A 143 9.40 -11.05 -10.28
N PHE A 144 8.22 -10.51 -10.60
CA PHE A 144 6.98 -11.04 -10.05
C PHE A 144 6.70 -12.49 -10.48
N SER A 145 7.21 -12.91 -11.64
CA SER A 145 7.04 -14.28 -12.15
C SER A 145 8.03 -15.28 -11.54
N TYR A 146 9.06 -14.80 -10.83
CA TYR A 146 10.06 -15.66 -10.22
C TYR A 146 9.56 -16.24 -8.89
N ASP A 147 10.10 -17.41 -8.56
CA ASP A 147 9.87 -18.10 -7.30
C ASP A 147 11.21 -18.61 -6.76
N VAL A 148 11.26 -18.87 -5.46
CA VAL A 148 12.47 -19.28 -4.75
C VAL A 148 12.36 -20.74 -4.33
N VAL A 149 13.42 -21.47 -4.63
CA VAL A 149 13.54 -22.89 -4.31
C VAL A 149 14.75 -23.15 -3.42
N ARG A 150 14.62 -24.12 -2.53
CA ARG A 150 15.68 -24.70 -1.73
C ARG A 150 16.26 -25.90 -2.46
N ARG A 151 17.58 -25.98 -2.53
CA ARG A 151 18.29 -27.15 -3.07
C ARG A 151 18.96 -27.90 -1.94
N GLY A 152 18.61 -29.18 -1.79
CA GLY A 152 19.30 -30.10 -0.89
C GLY A 152 20.43 -30.82 -1.63
N PRO A 153 21.45 -31.33 -0.92
CA PRO A 153 22.60 -32.02 -1.54
C PRO A 153 22.21 -33.29 -2.30
N ASN A 154 21.10 -33.94 -1.94
CA ASN A 154 20.64 -35.22 -2.52
C ASN A 154 19.17 -35.18 -2.99
N ALA A 155 18.63 -34.01 -3.32
CA ALA A 155 17.24 -33.90 -3.77
C ALA A 155 17.16 -34.07 -5.30
N ASP A 156 16.27 -34.95 -5.77
CA ASP A 156 16.03 -35.18 -7.20
C ASP A 156 15.47 -33.92 -7.91
N ALA A 157 14.78 -33.06 -7.16
CA ALA A 157 14.24 -31.79 -7.62
C ALA A 157 14.37 -30.72 -6.52
N PRO A 158 14.43 -29.43 -6.88
CA PRO A 158 14.43 -28.36 -5.90
C PRO A 158 13.04 -28.16 -5.27
N ASP A 159 13.00 -27.86 -3.97
CA ASP A 159 11.76 -27.65 -3.23
C ASP A 159 11.42 -26.16 -3.15
N TYR A 160 10.24 -25.76 -3.61
CA TYR A 160 9.77 -24.39 -3.42
C TYR A 160 9.66 -24.06 -1.92
N ILE A 161 10.03 -22.83 -1.54
CA ILE A 161 9.85 -22.38 -0.15
C ILE A 161 8.39 -21.98 0.09
N GLU A 162 7.82 -22.28 1.25
CA GLU A 162 6.46 -21.85 1.66
C GLU A 162 6.41 -20.38 2.08
N ASN A 163 7.60 -19.90 2.47
CA ASN A 163 8.09 -18.58 2.85
C ASN A 163 7.75 -17.30 2.12
N LEU A 164 6.93 -17.34 1.07
CA LEU A 164 7.06 -16.38 -0.04
C LEU A 164 5.70 -15.81 -0.43
N PHE A 165 5.65 -14.49 -0.59
CA PHE A 165 4.49 -13.77 -1.09
C PHE A 165 4.90 -12.68 -2.08
N GLN A 166 3.94 -12.26 -2.89
CA GLN A 166 4.11 -11.15 -3.83
C GLN A 166 3.54 -9.88 -3.21
N LEU A 167 4.31 -8.78 -3.24
CA LEU A 167 3.93 -7.49 -2.68
C LEU A 167 3.81 -6.44 -3.79
N TYR A 168 2.63 -5.84 -3.90
CA TYR A 168 2.30 -4.84 -4.91
C TYR A 168 1.97 -3.51 -4.22
N LYS A 169 2.90 -2.55 -4.32
CA LYS A 169 2.75 -1.18 -3.80
C LYS A 169 2.14 -0.29 -4.86
N ILE A 170 0.81 -0.25 -4.90
CA ILE A 170 0.04 0.38 -5.99
C ILE A 170 0.34 1.88 -6.09
N HIS A 171 0.54 2.53 -4.96
CA HIS A 171 0.82 3.97 -4.90
C HIS A 171 2.31 4.28 -4.67
N GLY A 172 3.19 3.29 -4.87
CA GLY A 172 4.62 3.45 -4.64
C GLY A 172 5.03 3.23 -3.20
N SER A 173 6.32 3.48 -2.93
CA SER A 173 6.94 3.24 -1.63
C SER A 173 7.95 4.33 -1.32
N ILE A 174 8.12 4.60 -0.02
CA ILE A 174 9.02 5.64 0.49
C ILE A 174 10.50 5.38 0.19
N ASP A 175 10.85 4.17 -0.24
CA ASP A 175 12.21 3.76 -0.60
C ASP A 175 12.42 3.62 -2.11
N TRP A 176 11.47 3.99 -2.97
CA TRP A 176 11.65 3.94 -4.42
C TRP A 176 12.18 5.27 -4.96
N GLU A 177 13.21 5.26 -5.80
CA GLU A 177 13.77 6.47 -6.42
C GLU A 177 13.99 6.25 -7.92
N LEU A 178 13.66 7.24 -8.76
CA LEU A 178 14.05 7.23 -10.17
C LEU A 178 15.50 7.69 -10.29
N ASN A 179 16.38 6.82 -10.78
CA ASN A 179 17.72 7.21 -11.14
C ASN A 179 17.69 8.10 -12.39
N GLU A 180 18.01 9.38 -12.26
CA GLU A 180 17.93 10.34 -13.37
C GLU A 180 18.90 10.04 -14.52
N THR A 181 19.99 9.33 -14.25
CA THR A 181 21.02 8.98 -15.25
C THR A 181 20.64 7.73 -16.02
N THR A 182 20.27 6.65 -15.31
CA THR A 182 19.95 5.36 -15.94
C THR A 182 18.49 5.25 -16.34
N LYS A 183 17.63 6.16 -15.85
CA LYS A 183 16.16 6.10 -15.95
C LYS A 183 15.54 4.82 -15.39
N GLN A 184 16.28 4.12 -14.53
CA GLN A 184 15.81 2.94 -13.81
C GLN A 184 15.23 3.35 -12.46
N ILE A 185 14.23 2.61 -12.02
CA ILE A 185 13.67 2.74 -10.68
C ILE A 185 14.47 1.82 -9.76
N VAL A 186 14.98 2.36 -8.67
CA VAL A 186 15.81 1.63 -7.70
C VAL A 186 15.23 1.74 -6.30
N LYS A 187 15.52 0.76 -5.45
CA LYS A 187 15.32 0.92 -4.01
C LYS A 187 16.51 1.65 -3.39
N LYS A 188 16.20 2.67 -2.59
CA LYS A 188 17.17 3.46 -1.85
C LYS A 188 16.59 3.86 -0.51
N GLU A 189 17.25 3.42 0.55
CA GLU A 189 16.90 3.82 1.90
C GLU A 189 17.07 5.34 2.07
N LYS A 190 16.09 5.98 2.73
CA LYS A 190 16.09 7.42 3.04
C LYS A 190 16.29 8.31 1.80
N THR A 191 15.54 8.03 0.73
CA THR A 191 15.51 8.90 -0.45
C THR A 191 14.84 10.25 -0.14
N GLU A 192 15.42 11.33 -0.68
CA GLU A 192 14.81 12.66 -0.63
C GLU A 192 13.70 12.83 -1.68
N LYS A 193 13.66 11.96 -2.69
CA LYS A 193 12.74 12.02 -3.83
C LYS A 193 12.03 10.68 -4.04
N PRO A 194 11.22 10.24 -3.06
CA PRO A 194 10.51 8.98 -3.17
C PRO A 194 9.50 9.02 -4.32
N LEU A 195 9.42 7.94 -5.08
CA LEU A 195 8.41 7.72 -6.10
C LEU A 195 7.10 7.28 -5.43
N LEU A 196 6.27 8.26 -5.12
CA LEU A 196 4.94 8.09 -4.54
C LEU A 196 3.87 8.65 -5.47
N ILE A 197 2.77 7.92 -5.60
CA ILE A 197 1.50 8.49 -6.07
C ILE A 197 0.87 9.18 -4.87
N TYR A 198 1.20 10.46 -4.70
CA TYR A 198 0.55 11.29 -3.72
C TYR A 198 -0.95 11.37 -3.96
N PRO A 199 -1.75 11.49 -2.90
CA PRO A 199 -3.18 11.39 -3.00
C PRO A 199 -3.66 12.72 -3.58
N ARG A 200 -3.78 12.79 -4.91
CA ARG A 200 -4.09 13.97 -5.73
C ARG A 200 -4.93 13.54 -6.92
N ASN A 201 -5.79 14.38 -7.47
CA ASN A 201 -6.61 14.08 -8.66
C ASN A 201 -5.73 13.82 -9.90
N THR A 202 -4.50 14.32 -9.97
CA THR A 202 -3.55 13.98 -11.05
C THR A 202 -2.91 12.58 -10.87
N LYS A 203 -3.26 11.83 -9.82
CA LYS A 203 -2.79 10.45 -9.58
C LYS A 203 -3.06 9.50 -10.73
N TYR A 204 -4.09 9.76 -11.53
CA TYR A 204 -4.47 8.92 -12.66
C TYR A 204 -3.39 8.87 -13.74
N GLU A 205 -2.78 9.99 -14.11
CA GLU A 205 -1.74 10.00 -15.15
C GLU A 205 -0.50 9.23 -14.71
N LEU A 206 -0.10 9.41 -13.45
CA LEU A 206 1.03 8.67 -12.86
C LEU A 206 0.75 7.18 -12.74
N ALA A 207 -0.50 6.77 -12.49
CA ALA A 207 -0.87 5.35 -12.42
C ALA A 207 -0.67 4.60 -13.75
N PHE A 208 -0.60 5.30 -14.89
CA PHE A 208 -0.29 4.71 -16.20
C PHE A 208 1.21 4.69 -16.53
N ALA A 209 2.07 5.20 -15.65
CA ALA A 209 3.52 5.10 -15.77
C ALA A 209 4.05 3.86 -15.05
N GLN A 210 5.22 3.38 -15.47
CA GLN A 210 5.98 2.40 -14.69
C GLN A 210 6.49 3.06 -13.39
N PRO A 211 6.47 2.36 -12.25
CA PRO A 211 6.16 0.93 -12.05
C PRO A 211 4.67 0.63 -11.77
N TYR A 212 3.85 1.67 -11.63
CA TYR A 212 2.46 1.58 -11.15
C TYR A 212 1.52 0.85 -12.11
N LEU A 213 1.75 1.02 -13.41
CA LEU A 213 1.00 0.32 -14.45
C LEU A 213 1.05 -1.20 -14.26
N GLU A 214 2.22 -1.73 -13.91
CA GLU A 214 2.41 -3.16 -13.64
C GLU A 214 1.63 -3.61 -12.40
N MET A 215 1.68 -2.81 -11.33
CA MET A 215 0.98 -3.09 -10.07
C MET A 215 -0.54 -3.17 -10.28
N ILE A 216 -1.11 -2.19 -10.99
CA ILE A 216 -2.55 -2.14 -11.30
C ILE A 216 -2.94 -3.25 -12.28
N SER A 217 -2.12 -3.53 -13.29
CA SER A 217 -2.39 -4.61 -14.24
C SER A 217 -2.43 -5.98 -13.54
N SER A 218 -1.47 -6.23 -12.65
CA SER A 218 -1.42 -7.42 -11.81
C SER A 218 -2.63 -7.52 -10.86
N PHE A 219 -3.05 -6.41 -10.27
CA PHE A 219 -4.25 -6.35 -9.42
C PHE A 219 -5.51 -6.74 -10.20
N GLN A 220 -5.74 -6.11 -11.35
CA GLN A 220 -6.90 -6.41 -12.19
C GLN A 220 -6.88 -7.84 -12.73
N ALA A 221 -5.69 -8.38 -13.05
CA ALA A 221 -5.55 -9.77 -13.46
C ALA A 221 -5.91 -10.74 -12.33
N ALA A 222 -5.48 -10.46 -11.10
CA ALA A 222 -5.83 -11.27 -9.93
C ALA A 222 -7.34 -11.26 -9.65
N LEU A 223 -8.02 -10.13 -9.80
CA LEU A 223 -9.48 -10.04 -9.61
C LEU A 223 -10.28 -10.87 -10.62
N ARG A 224 -9.77 -11.01 -11.85
CA ARG A 224 -10.41 -11.79 -12.93
C ARG A 224 -10.08 -13.28 -12.87
N ALA A 225 -9.12 -13.70 -12.04
CA ALA A 225 -8.77 -15.10 -11.92
C ALA A 225 -9.92 -15.90 -11.27
N ASN A 226 -10.11 -17.13 -11.74
CA ASN A 226 -11.11 -18.03 -11.16
C ASN A 226 -10.68 -18.48 -9.75
N ASP A 227 -11.66 -18.89 -8.95
CA ASP A 227 -11.45 -19.45 -7.59
C ASP A 227 -10.60 -18.56 -6.66
N THR A 228 -10.75 -17.25 -6.84
CA THR A 228 -10.02 -16.24 -6.08
C THR A 228 -10.82 -15.77 -4.88
N ALA A 229 -10.13 -15.57 -3.75
CA ALA A 229 -10.67 -14.93 -2.57
C ALA A 229 -9.97 -13.58 -2.35
N LEU A 230 -10.74 -12.50 -2.40
CA LEU A 230 -10.28 -11.14 -2.14
C LEU A 230 -10.60 -10.76 -0.69
N LEU A 231 -9.56 -10.43 0.07
CA LEU A 231 -9.67 -9.91 1.43
C LEU A 231 -9.28 -8.43 1.42
N VAL A 232 -10.24 -7.55 1.63
CA VAL A 232 -10.04 -6.10 1.65
C VAL A 232 -10.03 -5.63 3.11
N ILE A 233 -8.92 -5.04 3.57
CA ILE A 233 -8.77 -4.65 4.98
C ILE A 233 -8.38 -3.18 5.06
N GLY A 234 -9.13 -2.40 5.84
CA GLY A 234 -8.81 -0.99 6.10
C GLY A 234 -8.91 -0.06 4.89
N PHE A 235 -9.49 -0.53 3.78
CA PHE A 235 -9.64 0.27 2.56
C PHE A 235 -11.01 0.94 2.50
N GLY A 236 -11.04 2.27 2.40
CA GLY A 236 -12.26 3.07 2.46
C GLY A 236 -13.02 3.20 1.13
N PHE A 237 -12.58 2.55 0.04
CA PHE A 237 -13.19 2.65 -1.30
C PHE A 237 -13.33 4.09 -1.84
N ASN A 238 -12.43 5.00 -1.44
CA ASN A 238 -12.42 6.37 -1.98
C ASN A 238 -11.59 6.48 -3.28
N ASP A 239 -10.73 5.50 -3.54
CA ASP A 239 -9.92 5.42 -4.75
C ASP A 239 -10.66 4.69 -5.88
N ASN A 240 -11.26 5.45 -6.79
CA ASN A 240 -12.07 4.88 -7.88
C ASN A 240 -11.28 3.92 -8.79
N HIS A 241 -9.99 4.14 -9.02
CA HIS A 241 -9.17 3.26 -9.87
C HIS A 241 -8.95 1.86 -9.25
N LEU A 242 -9.25 1.68 -7.95
CA LEU A 242 -9.25 0.37 -7.29
C LEU A 242 -10.66 -0.12 -6.99
N ALA A 243 -11.56 0.77 -6.57
CA ALA A 243 -12.94 0.43 -6.25
C ALA A 243 -13.72 -0.07 -7.48
N GLU A 244 -13.61 0.61 -8.63
CA GLU A 244 -14.33 0.25 -9.85
C GLU A 244 -13.92 -1.13 -10.38
N PRO A 245 -12.62 -1.48 -10.49
CA PRO A 245 -12.23 -2.85 -10.84
C PRO A 245 -12.75 -3.93 -9.88
N ILE A 246 -12.80 -3.66 -8.56
CA ILE A 246 -13.35 -4.61 -7.59
C ILE A 246 -14.84 -4.85 -7.87
N LEU A 247 -15.63 -3.79 -8.05
CA LEU A 247 -17.06 -3.89 -8.36
C LEU A 247 -17.31 -4.62 -9.67
N ALA A 248 -16.59 -4.26 -10.73
CA ALA A 248 -16.68 -4.93 -12.02
C ALA A 248 -16.35 -6.43 -11.91
N ALA A 249 -15.37 -6.80 -11.08
CA ALA A 249 -15.03 -8.20 -10.82
C ALA A 249 -16.13 -8.92 -10.03
N ILE A 250 -16.78 -8.27 -9.05
CA ILE A 250 -17.92 -8.84 -8.32
C ILE A 250 -19.10 -9.15 -9.27
N GLU A 251 -19.35 -8.23 -10.22
CA GLU A 251 -20.44 -8.35 -11.20
C GLU A 251 -20.17 -9.44 -12.26
N THR A 252 -18.91 -9.66 -12.64
CA THR A 252 -18.55 -10.55 -13.76
C THR A 252 -17.98 -11.91 -13.34
N ASN A 253 -17.23 -11.98 -12.25
CA ASN A 253 -16.57 -13.20 -11.79
C ASN A 253 -17.41 -13.91 -10.72
N LEU A 254 -18.22 -14.89 -11.15
CA LEU A 254 -19.09 -15.66 -10.26
C LEU A 254 -18.35 -16.53 -9.22
N SER A 255 -17.07 -16.82 -9.43
CA SER A 255 -16.25 -17.59 -8.49
C SER A 255 -15.54 -16.73 -7.44
N LEU A 256 -15.51 -15.41 -7.65
CA LEU A 256 -14.84 -14.47 -6.75
C LEU A 256 -15.59 -14.40 -5.42
N LYS A 257 -14.86 -14.63 -4.32
CA LYS A 257 -15.34 -14.38 -2.96
C LYS A 257 -14.70 -13.11 -2.44
N VAL A 258 -15.48 -12.21 -1.86
CA VAL A 258 -14.97 -10.93 -1.36
C VAL A 258 -15.36 -10.73 0.09
N VAL A 259 -14.39 -10.41 0.93
CA VAL A 259 -14.62 -10.02 2.32
C VAL A 259 -14.06 -8.61 2.51
N VAL A 260 -14.92 -7.67 2.87
CA VAL A 260 -14.54 -6.28 3.14
C VAL A 260 -14.56 -6.03 4.64
N ILE A 261 -13.44 -5.55 5.16
CA ILE A 261 -13.21 -5.37 6.60
C ILE A 261 -12.77 -3.94 6.84
N SER A 262 -13.57 -3.19 7.59
CA SER A 262 -13.27 -1.81 7.98
C SER A 262 -13.99 -1.49 9.29
N PRO A 263 -13.35 -0.80 10.25
CA PRO A 263 -13.98 -0.50 11.54
C PRO A 263 -15.23 0.38 11.38
N GLY A 264 -15.27 1.23 10.35
CA GLY A 264 -16.40 2.13 10.08
C GLY A 264 -17.33 1.66 8.97
N ILE A 265 -17.36 0.35 8.65
CA ILE A 265 -18.01 -0.14 7.43
C ILE A 265 -19.51 0.21 7.36
N GLU A 266 -20.22 0.23 8.49
CA GLU A 266 -21.64 0.55 8.56
C GLU A 266 -21.89 2.01 8.12
N ALA A 267 -21.21 2.97 8.73
CA ALA A 267 -21.32 4.38 8.37
C ALA A 267 -20.80 4.67 6.94
N GLN A 268 -19.72 3.99 6.54
CA GLN A 268 -19.13 4.12 5.22
C GLN A 268 -20.07 3.56 4.14
N SER A 269 -20.81 2.50 4.40
CA SER A 269 -21.78 1.93 3.45
C SER A 269 -22.96 2.85 3.16
N ALA A 270 -23.34 3.71 4.11
CA ALA A 270 -24.40 4.70 3.93
C ALA A 270 -23.97 5.87 3.02
N THR A 271 -22.68 6.19 3.00
CA THR A 271 -22.14 7.41 2.36
C THR A 271 -21.39 7.12 1.07
N ASN A 272 -20.60 6.05 1.03
CA ASN A 272 -19.79 5.68 -0.12
C ASN A 272 -20.62 4.86 -1.13
N PRO A 273 -20.73 5.30 -2.40
CA PRO A 273 -21.57 4.63 -3.39
C PRO A 273 -21.09 3.20 -3.71
N HIS A 274 -19.79 2.92 -3.61
CA HIS A 274 -19.23 1.60 -3.91
C HIS A 274 -19.59 0.60 -2.83
N LEU A 275 -19.40 0.97 -1.56
CA LEU A 275 -19.79 0.12 -0.43
C LEU A 275 -21.29 -0.10 -0.37
N LYS A 276 -22.09 0.90 -0.73
CA LYS A 276 -23.55 0.77 -0.84
C LYS A 276 -23.97 -0.28 -1.85
N LYS A 277 -23.28 -0.37 -3.00
CA LYS A 277 -23.53 -1.42 -4.00
C LYS A 277 -23.20 -2.81 -3.45
N ILE A 278 -22.06 -2.97 -2.79
CA ILE A 278 -21.65 -4.25 -2.17
C ILE A 278 -22.66 -4.67 -1.10
N ALA A 279 -23.06 -3.76 -0.21
CA ALA A 279 -24.07 -4.01 0.79
C ALA A 279 -25.42 -4.42 0.17
N GLY A 280 -25.86 -3.71 -0.88
CA GLY A 280 -27.10 -4.04 -1.59
C GLY A 280 -27.09 -5.44 -2.23
N LEU A 281 -25.94 -5.92 -2.71
CA LEU A 281 -25.80 -7.29 -3.22
C LEU A 281 -25.87 -8.33 -2.10
N ILE A 282 -25.27 -8.05 -0.94
CA ILE A 282 -25.35 -8.90 0.25
C ILE A 282 -26.81 -9.00 0.73
N ASP A 283 -27.52 -7.88 0.79
CA ASP A 283 -28.94 -7.83 1.20
C ASP A 283 -29.86 -8.61 0.24
N GLN A 284 -29.48 -8.71 -1.03
CA GLN A 284 -30.16 -9.53 -2.04
C GLN A 284 -29.79 -11.02 -1.98
N GLY A 285 -28.90 -11.40 -1.06
CA GLY A 285 -28.54 -12.80 -0.79
C GLY A 285 -27.29 -13.30 -1.50
N ASP A 286 -26.40 -12.42 -1.97
CA ASP A 286 -25.13 -12.85 -2.57
C ASP A 286 -24.17 -13.40 -1.50
N ALA A 287 -24.16 -14.73 -1.34
CA ALA A 287 -23.35 -15.45 -0.35
C ALA A 287 -21.83 -15.40 -0.61
N ARG A 288 -21.38 -14.84 -1.74
CA ARG A 288 -19.95 -14.69 -2.05
C ARG A 288 -19.33 -13.48 -1.37
N LEU A 289 -20.17 -12.54 -0.93
CA LEU A 289 -19.77 -11.25 -0.39
C LEU A 289 -20.01 -11.22 1.12
N ALA A 290 -19.06 -10.64 1.86
CA ALA A 290 -19.21 -10.40 3.29
C ALA A 290 -18.60 -9.05 3.67
N MET A 291 -19.23 -8.39 4.65
CA MET A 291 -18.76 -7.13 5.23
C MET A 291 -18.63 -7.30 6.74
N LEU A 292 -17.48 -6.91 7.30
CA LEU A 292 -17.17 -7.04 8.72
C LEU A 292 -16.69 -5.71 9.30
N ALA A 293 -17.30 -5.30 10.41
CA ALA A 293 -16.86 -4.15 11.19
C ALA A 293 -15.75 -4.59 12.16
N ALA A 294 -14.50 -4.46 11.74
CA ALA A 294 -13.33 -4.80 12.56
C ALA A 294 -12.10 -3.99 12.13
N SER A 295 -11.19 -3.76 13.07
CA SER A 295 -9.85 -3.21 12.78
C SER A 295 -8.87 -4.31 12.34
N PHE A 296 -7.67 -3.92 11.89
CA PHE A 296 -6.62 -4.88 11.56
C PHE A 296 -6.14 -5.63 12.81
N GLU A 297 -6.11 -4.91 13.92
CA GLU A 297 -5.76 -5.37 15.27
C GLU A 297 -6.74 -6.45 15.76
N ASP A 298 -8.04 -6.29 15.49
CA ASP A 298 -9.07 -7.26 15.85
C ASP A 298 -9.04 -8.50 14.94
N LEU A 299 -8.71 -8.29 13.66
CA LEU A 299 -8.77 -9.31 12.62
C LEU A 299 -7.61 -10.32 12.70
N VAL A 300 -6.37 -9.83 12.83
CA VAL A 300 -5.20 -10.73 12.76
C VAL A 300 -5.26 -11.86 13.79
N PRO A 301 -5.66 -11.65 15.06
CA PRO A 301 -5.80 -12.73 16.04
C PRO A 301 -6.80 -13.81 15.65
N ILE A 302 -7.91 -13.45 14.99
CA ILE A 302 -9.01 -14.38 14.67
C ILE A 302 -8.81 -15.16 13.37
N ILE A 303 -7.91 -14.72 12.47
CA ILE A 303 -7.58 -15.48 11.26
C ILE A 303 -6.99 -16.85 11.68
N PRO A 304 -7.50 -17.97 11.16
CA PRO A 304 -6.94 -19.29 11.46
C PRO A 304 -5.59 -19.48 10.78
N ASP A 305 -4.71 -20.28 11.40
CA ASP A 305 -3.46 -20.69 10.77
C ASP A 305 -3.75 -21.63 9.60
N ILE A 306 -3.42 -21.19 8.37
CA ILE A 306 -3.63 -21.99 7.15
C ILE A 306 -2.61 -23.12 7.05
N ALA A 307 -1.42 -22.94 7.62
CA ALA A 307 -0.33 -23.90 7.61
C ALA A 307 0.43 -23.89 8.95
N ALA A 308 0.83 -25.06 9.42
CA ALA A 308 1.70 -25.17 10.59
C ALA A 308 3.11 -24.62 10.30
N GLN A 309 3.75 -24.04 11.32
CA GLN A 309 5.17 -23.69 11.24
C GLN A 309 6.05 -24.93 11.06
N THR A 310 7.11 -24.83 10.25
CA THR A 310 8.08 -25.94 10.10
C THR A 310 9.02 -26.00 11.32
N ASP A 311 9.64 -27.15 11.55
CA ASP A 311 10.64 -27.32 12.62
C ASP A 311 11.85 -26.40 12.47
N PHE A 312 12.27 -26.15 11.23
CA PHE A 312 13.41 -25.27 10.94
C PHE A 312 13.14 -23.82 11.37
N GLU A 313 11.93 -23.32 11.15
CA GLU A 313 11.58 -21.94 11.51
C GLU A 313 11.32 -21.80 12.99
N ARG A 314 10.67 -22.79 13.63
CA ARG A 314 10.59 -22.86 15.09
C ARG A 314 11.99 -22.83 15.72
N HIS A 315 12.97 -23.47 15.08
CA HIS A 315 14.36 -23.38 15.50
C HIS A 315 14.95 -21.98 15.27
N ILE A 316 14.75 -21.34 14.11
CA ILE A 316 15.21 -19.96 13.86
C ILE A 316 14.59 -18.97 14.85
N GLU A 317 13.29 -19.05 15.12
CA GLU A 317 12.61 -18.21 16.11
C GLU A 317 13.20 -18.40 17.51
N ARG A 318 13.44 -19.66 17.93
CA ARG A 318 14.13 -19.96 19.20
C ARG A 318 15.53 -19.36 19.24
N VAL A 319 16.30 -19.48 18.16
CA VAL A 319 17.66 -18.92 18.08
C VAL A 319 17.64 -17.39 18.13
N ARG A 320 16.69 -16.74 17.45
CA ARG A 320 16.53 -15.28 17.51
C ARG A 320 16.16 -14.81 18.91
N ALA A 321 15.18 -15.46 19.55
CA ALA A 321 14.75 -15.13 20.91
C ALA A 321 15.88 -15.26 21.96
N VAL A 322 16.87 -16.13 21.72
CA VAL A 322 18.06 -16.25 22.57
C VAL A 322 19.08 -15.13 22.29
N ARG A 323 19.18 -14.65 21.05
CA ARG A 323 20.12 -13.57 20.65
C ARG A 323 19.64 -12.17 21.02
N GLU A 324 18.33 -11.97 21.18
CA GLU A 324 17.73 -10.68 21.58
C GLU A 324 17.65 -10.49 23.11
N ARG A 325 18.12 -11.47 23.90
CA ARG A 325 18.29 -11.38 25.37
C ARG A 325 19.72 -11.02 25.74
#